data_AF-A0A0U5AC07-F1
#
_entry.id   AF-A0A0U5AC07-F1
#
_cell.length_a   1.000
_cell.length_b   1.000
_cell.length_c   1.000
_cell.angle_alpha   90.00
_cell.angle_beta   90.00
_cell.angle_gamma   90.00
#
_symmetry.space_group_name_H-M   'P 1'
#
loop_
_entity.id
_entity.type
_entity.pdbx_description
1 polymer ?
#
loop_
_entity_poly.entity_id
_entity_poly.type
_entity_poly.pdbx_seq_one_letter_code
_entity_poly.pdbx_strand_id
1 'polypeptide(L)' 'MALMTSVIFLGCDLWSLLFYIKIMMVVFWFIWVRGVLPRFRYDKLMNLTWKLFLPLSLNLFIFLLSLLLIYLY' A
#
# COMPACT_ATOMS: atom_id res chain seq x y z
N MET A 1 -8.22 -8.36 0.92
CA MET A 1 -7.11 -7.41 0.66
C MET A 1 -7.61 -6.04 0.25
N ALA A 2 -8.39 -5.90 -0.84
CA ALA A 2 -8.90 -4.59 -1.29
C ALA A 2 -9.64 -3.78 -0.19
N LEU A 3 -10.46 -4.45 0.63
CA LEU A 3 -11.13 -3.82 1.78
C LEU A 3 -10.14 -3.35 2.86
N MET A 4 -9.17 -4.19 3.24
CA MET A 4 -8.16 -3.79 4.22
C MET A 4 -7.30 -2.64 3.70
N THR A 5 -6.93 -2.64 2.41
CA THR A 5 -6.16 -1.55 1.81
C THR A 5 -6.94 -0.23 1.79
N SER A 6 -8.23 -0.24 1.48
CA SER A 6 -9.03 0.99 1.49
C SER A 6 -9.18 1.53 2.92
N VAL A 7 -9.40 0.67 3.91
CA VAL A 7 -9.57 1.09 5.30
C VAL A 7 -8.28 1.69 5.89
N ILE A 8 -7.13 1.05 5.65
CA ILE A 8 -5.84 1.48 6.24
C ILE A 8 -5.32 2.78 5.58
N PHE A 9 -5.50 2.95 4.27
CA PHE A 9 -4.90 4.08 3.55
C PHE A 9 -5.88 5.21 3.19
N LEU A 10 -7.15 4.92 2.92
CA LEU A 10 -8.14 5.90 2.43
C LEU A 10 -9.24 6.24 3.46
N GLY A 11 -9.17 5.65 4.65
CA GLY A 11 -10.15 5.82 5.74
C GLY A 11 -11.38 4.91 5.61
N CYS A 12 -12.22 4.90 6.65
CA CYS A 12 -13.44 4.09 6.74
C CYS A 12 -14.65 4.97 7.07
N ASP A 13 -15.44 5.32 6.05
CA ASP A 13 -16.67 6.10 6.19
C ASP A 13 -17.88 5.24 5.77
N LEU A 14 -18.31 4.32 6.64
CA LEU A 14 -19.37 3.34 6.33
C LEU A 14 -20.71 3.96 5.93
N TRP A 15 -21.01 5.15 6.47
CA TRP A 15 -22.25 5.86 6.20
C TRP A 15 -22.28 6.56 4.85
N SER A 16 -21.12 6.73 4.21
CA SER A 16 -20.98 7.45 2.96
C SER A 16 -21.04 6.51 1.75
N LEU A 17 -21.81 6.87 0.72
CA LEU A 17 -21.80 6.16 -0.56
C LEU A 17 -20.43 6.23 -1.25
N LEU A 18 -19.65 7.29 -0.97
CA LEU A 18 -18.31 7.49 -1.50
C LEU A 18 -17.34 6.37 -1.09
N PHE A 19 -17.50 5.79 0.10
CA PHE A 19 -16.65 4.68 0.55
C PHE A 19 -16.76 3.45 -0.36
N TYR A 20 -17.98 3.09 -0.77
CA TYR A 20 -18.19 1.97 -1.69
C TYR A 20 -17.59 2.21 -3.07
N ILE A 21 -17.65 3.45 -3.57
CA ILE A 21 -17.01 3.82 -4.86
C ILE A 21 -15.49 3.70 -4.75
N LYS A 22 -14.87 4.16 -3.64
CA LYS A 22 -13.44 4.01 -3.40
C LYS A 22 -13.02 2.53 -3.43
N ILE A 23 -13.80 1.63 -2.81
CA ILE A 23 -13.51 0.19 -2.84
C ILE A 23 -13.58 -0.36 -4.26
N MET A 24 -14.61 -0.03 -5.03
CA MET A 24 -14.77 -0.51 -6.40
C MET A 24 -13.60 -0.07 -7.29
N MET A 25 -13.11 1.16 -7.12
CA MET A 25 -11.92 1.65 -7.82
C MET A 25 -10.67 0.83 -7.48
N VAL A 26 -10.44 0.52 -6.20
CA VAL A 26 -9.30 -0.29 -5.76
C VAL A 26 -9.38 -1.72 -6.31
N VAL A 27 -10.57 -2.33 -6.32
CA VAL A 27 -10.78 -3.67 -6.90
C VAL A 27 -10.51 -3.66 -8.40
N PHE A 28 -11.01 -2.65 -9.13
CA PHE A 28 -10.75 -2.50 -10.56
C PHE A 28 -9.24 -2.41 -10.83
N TRP A 29 -8.50 -1.66 -10.01
CA TRP A 29 -7.05 -1.53 -10.16
C TRP A 29 -6.32 -2.85 -9.96
N PHE A 30 -6.70 -3.66 -8.96
CA PHE A 30 -6.10 -4.98 -8.76
C PHE A 30 -6.33 -5.94 -9.93
N ILE A 31 -7.52 -5.90 -10.54
CA ILE A 31 -7.84 -6.72 -11.71
C ILE A 31 -7.05 -6.23 -12.92
N TRP A 32 -6.96 -4.91 -13.11
CA TRP A 32 -6.23 -4.32 -14.23
C TRP A 32 -4.73 -4.66 -14.17
N VAL A 33 -4.09 -4.51 -13.01
CA VAL A 33 -2.67 -4.84 -12.82
C VAL A 33 -2.38 -6.31 -13.13
N ARG A 34 -3.30 -7.23 -12.79
CA ARG A 34 -3.17 -8.65 -13.13
C ARG A 34 -3.26 -8.93 -14.63
N GLY A 35 -4.02 -8.13 -15.37
CA GLY A 35 -4.17 -8.28 -16.82
C GLY A 35 -3.00 -7.72 -17.64
N VAL A 36 -2.31 -6.70 -17.12
CA VAL A 36 -1.25 -5.99 -17.86
C VAL A 36 0.14 -6.59 -17.65
N LEU A 37 0.42 -7.15 -16.47
CA LEU A 37 1.78 -7.58 -16.12
C LEU A 37 2.01 -9.06 -16.41
N PRO A 38 3.11 -9.44 -17.10
CA PRO A 38 3.52 -10.82 -17.19
C PRO A 38 3.96 -11.33 -15.82
N ARG A 39 3.72 -12.63 -15.55
CA ARG A 39 4.03 -13.24 -14.24
C ARG A 39 5.54 -13.16 -13.96
N PHE A 40 5.90 -12.58 -12.81
CA PHE A 40 7.28 -12.55 -12.33
C PHE A 40 7.68 -13.90 -11.71
N ARG A 41 8.91 -14.34 -12.00
CA ARG A 41 9.53 -15.48 -11.29
C ARG A 41 9.82 -15.12 -9.83
N TYR A 42 9.72 -16.13 -8.95
CA TYR A 42 9.96 -15.99 -7.51
C TYR A 42 11.33 -15.37 -7.18
N ASP A 43 12.38 -15.72 -7.91
CA ASP A 43 13.74 -15.17 -7.70
C ASP A 43 13.79 -13.65 -7.87
N LYS A 44 13.05 -13.14 -8.86
CA LYS A 44 12.99 -11.70 -9.16
C LYS A 44 12.09 -10.98 -8.14
N LEU A 45 11.00 -11.62 -7.73
CA LEU A 45 10.11 -11.10 -6.69
C LEU A 45 10.82 -11.01 -5.34
N MET A 46 11.59 -12.03 -4.96
CA MET A 46 12.37 -12.03 -3.72
C MET A 46 13.46 -10.96 -3.75
N ASN A 47 14.18 -10.82 -4.86
CA ASN A 47 15.16 -9.74 -4.98
C ASN A 47 14.51 -8.35 -4.87
N LEU A 48 13.31 -8.14 -5.44
CA LEU A 48 12.57 -6.89 -5.33
C LEU A 48 12.16 -6.60 -3.87
N THR A 49 11.62 -7.59 -3.15
CA THR A 49 11.17 -7.39 -1.77
C THR A 49 12.32 -7.14 -0.82
N TRP A 50 13.39 -7.92 -0.93
CA TRP A 50 14.49 -7.86 0.04
C TRP A 50 15.49 -6.75 -0.25
N LYS A 51 15.80 -6.46 -1.51
CA LYS A 51 16.79 -5.42 -1.85
C LYS A 51 16.20 -4.03 -1.98
N LEU A 52 14.92 -3.91 -2.32
CA LEU A 52 14.30 -2.61 -2.58
C LEU A 52 13.25 -2.24 -1.52
N PHE A 53 12.23 -3.08 -1.34
CA PHE A 53 11.11 -2.71 -0.45
C PHE A 53 11.49 -2.69 1.03
N LEU A 54 12.26 -3.68 1.49
CA LEU A 54 12.67 -3.75 2.90
C LEU A 54 13.49 -2.52 3.35
N PRO A 55 14.63 -2.15 2.71
CA PRO A 55 15.39 -0.98 3.15
C PRO A 55 14.58 0.32 2.99
N LEU A 56 13.74 0.43 1.96
CA LEU A 56 12.90 1.61 1.77
C LEU A 56 11.87 1.77 2.91
N SER A 57 11.18 0.68 3.28
CA SER A 57 10.20 0.72 4.37
C SER A 57 10.82 1.06 5.72
N LEU A 58 12.02 0.55 6.00
CA LEU A 58 12.74 0.84 7.25
C LEU A 58 13.20 2.30 7.29
N ASN A 59 13.70 2.84 6.18
CA ASN A 59 14.09 4.25 6.09
C ASN A 59 12.89 5.18 6.31
N LEU A 60 11.74 4.87 5.71
CA LEU A 60 10.50 5.64 5.92
C LEU A 60 10.02 5.57 7.37
N PHE A 61 10.11 4.40 8.00
CA PHE A 61 9.71 4.24 9.40
C PHE A 61 10.59 5.08 10.34
N ILE A 62 11.91 5.03 10.18
CA ILE A 62 12.85 5.83 10.98
C ILE A 62 12.63 7.32 10.72
N PHE A 63 12.41 7.73 9.47
CA PHE A 63 12.14 9.12 9.11
C PHE A 63 10.86 9.64 9.77
N LEU A 64 9.76 8.88 9.73
CA LEU A 64 8.50 9.24 10.39
C LEU A 64 8.67 9.32 11.91
N LEU A 65 9.42 8.39 12.52
CA LEU A 65 9.70 8.43 13.96
C LEU A 65 10.51 9.68 14.33
N SER A 66 11.54 10.03 13.55
CA SER A 66 12.33 11.24 13.76
C SER A 66 11.47 12.50 13.66
N LEU A 67 10.58 12.58 12.67
CA LEU A 67 9.71 13.73 12.47
C LEU A 67 8.70 13.87 13.63
N LEU A 68 8.19 12.75 14.14
CA LEU A 68 7.33 12.75 15.31
C LEU A 68 8.07 13.24 16.56
N LEU A 69 9.31 12.80 16.79
CA LEU A 69 10.12 13.28 17.91
C LEU A 69 10.40 14.78 17.84
N ILE A 70 10.67 15.31 16.64
CA ILE A 70 10.86 16.75 16.42
C ILE A 70 9.58 17.54 16.68
N TYR A 71 8.40 16.99 16.38
CA TYR A 71 7.13 17.68 16.69
C TYR A 71 6.80 17.66 18.18
N LEU A 72 7.28 16.65 18.91
CA LEU A 72 6.96 16.43 20.32
C LEU A 72 7.84 17.26 21.28
N TYR A 73 9.06 17.62 20.85
CA TYR A 73 9.98 18.51 21.54
C TYR A 73 9.83 19.95 21.05
#